data_AF-A0A1J8QCN7-F1
#
_entry.id   AF-A0A1J8QCN7-F1
#
_cell.length_a   1.000
_cell.length_b   1.000
_cell.length_c   1.000
_cell.angle_alpha   90.00
_cell.angle_beta   90.00
_cell.angle_gamma   90.00
#
_symmetry.space_group_name_H-M   'P 1'
#
loop_
_entity.id
_entity.type
_entity.pdbx_description
1 polymer ?
#
loop_
_entity_poly.entity_id
_entity_poly.type
_entity_poly.pdbx_seq_one_letter_code
_entity_poly.pdbx_strand_id
1 'polypeptide(L)'
;MAPPSWLSKEQQEFILTYHEQYLECKKKGNFMSFWPPFFEKWKEKWPACVSVLKDVPLDQILTEPQLEEVAKASDTIHKRLTAKLRNDFGNSKVGCRANAAGNTIVSKLISDIVKSEKKRSRPLKATEVYAKKYYLLRVQPAVKEELNAMKDAPGAPEPKKWAMQVVRKQLKSCWDNETVEVKEEVTKLVQEMKEEREKDVSHERKELSKDLIVSHLTEILSMFFTELHTATGWTFSVLLGDPDPMNAGKLDVSSLHIGTTTLGNRFNQAFPNFEESIMVSYFEFASWAFHEWSNGFCFCFKLTTMY
;
A
#
# COMPACT_ATOMS: atom_id res chain seq x y z
N MET A 1 12.49 -18.43 -6.64
CA MET A 1 13.18 -18.22 -7.93
C MET A 1 12.57 -17.01 -8.61
N ALA A 2 13.36 -16.10 -9.18
CA ALA A 2 12.82 -14.98 -9.95
C ALA A 2 12.05 -15.54 -11.17
N PRO A 3 10.90 -14.95 -11.54
CA PRO A 3 10.17 -15.39 -12.73
C PRO A 3 11.09 -15.35 -13.96
N PRO A 4 11.02 -16.35 -14.85
CA PRO A 4 11.82 -16.34 -16.08
C PRO A 4 11.51 -15.07 -16.89
N SER A 5 12.56 -14.36 -17.31
CA SER A 5 12.46 -13.15 -18.13
C SER A 5 11.83 -13.50 -19.48
N TRP A 6 10.86 -12.70 -19.93
CA TRP A 6 10.27 -12.82 -21.27
C TRP A 6 11.21 -12.33 -22.38
N LEU A 7 12.33 -11.69 -22.02
CA LEU A 7 13.39 -11.26 -22.94
C LEU A 7 14.59 -12.19 -22.87
N SER A 8 15.22 -12.40 -24.02
CA SER A 8 16.51 -13.11 -24.15
C SER A 8 17.66 -12.30 -23.53
N LYS A 9 18.81 -12.94 -23.30
CA LYS A 9 20.01 -12.25 -22.78
C LYS A 9 20.48 -11.13 -23.70
N GLU A 10 20.50 -11.37 -25.01
CA GLU A 10 20.91 -10.38 -26.02
C GLU A 10 19.98 -9.14 -26.04
N GLN A 11 18.67 -9.37 -25.89
CA GLN A 11 17.69 -8.30 -25.79
C GLN A 11 17.90 -7.45 -24.53
N GLN A 12 18.28 -8.07 -23.42
CA GLN A 12 18.59 -7.34 -22.18
C GLN A 12 19.86 -6.51 -22.33
N GLU A 13 20.93 -7.07 -22.90
CA GLU A 13 22.17 -6.34 -23.17
C GLU A 13 21.94 -5.14 -24.07
N PHE A 14 21.13 -5.29 -25.12
CA PHE A 14 20.74 -4.17 -25.97
C PHE A 14 20.04 -3.05 -25.18
N ILE A 15 19.06 -3.38 -24.34
CA ILE A 15 18.36 -2.38 -23.53
C ILE A 15 19.34 -1.62 -22.61
N LEU A 16 20.34 -2.30 -22.04
CA LEU A 16 21.35 -1.68 -21.18
C LEU A 16 22.20 -0.64 -21.91
N THR A 17 22.45 -0.79 -23.21
CA THR A 17 23.21 0.20 -23.99
C THR A 17 22.52 1.56 -24.11
N TYR A 18 21.19 1.61 -23.93
CA TYR A 18 20.40 2.86 -23.97
C TYR A 18 20.17 3.50 -22.59
N HIS A 19 20.78 2.93 -21.54
CA HIS A 19 20.59 3.38 -20.16
C HIS A 19 20.90 4.88 -19.97
N GLU A 20 22.07 5.34 -20.43
CA GLU A 20 22.50 6.73 -20.25
C GLU A 20 21.59 7.71 -21.01
N GLN A 21 21.28 7.39 -22.28
CA GLN A 21 20.38 8.20 -23.11
C GLN A 21 18.98 8.32 -22.49
N TYR A 22 18.48 7.23 -21.89
CA TYR A 22 17.19 7.23 -21.19
C TYR A 22 17.22 8.15 -19.95
N LEU A 23 18.30 8.12 -19.17
CA LEU A 23 18.46 8.97 -17.99
C LEU A 23 18.57 10.47 -18.35
N GLU A 24 19.25 10.79 -19.44
CA GLU A 24 19.31 12.17 -19.95
C GLU A 24 17.93 12.70 -20.37
N CYS A 25 17.15 11.88 -21.09
CA CYS A 25 15.79 12.22 -21.49
C CYS A 25 14.87 12.40 -20.27
N LYS A 26 15.04 11.56 -19.25
CA LYS A 26 14.34 11.68 -17.98
C LYS A 26 14.65 12.99 -17.26
N LYS A 27 15.93 13.40 -17.18
CA LYS A 27 16.33 14.69 -16.57
C LYS A 27 15.69 15.87 -17.29
N LYS A 28 15.60 15.81 -18.63
CA LYS A 28 15.00 16.86 -19.47
C LYS A 28 13.46 16.79 -19.52
N GLY A 29 12.84 15.72 -19.01
CA GLY A 29 11.39 15.50 -19.08
C GLY A 29 10.85 15.25 -20.49
N ASN A 30 11.71 15.01 -21.48
CA ASN A 30 11.31 14.83 -22.88
C ASN A 30 11.79 13.48 -23.40
N PHE A 31 10.84 12.58 -23.67
CA PHE A 31 11.11 11.25 -24.20
C PHE A 31 10.79 11.10 -25.70
N MET A 32 10.28 12.14 -26.35
CA MET A 32 9.90 12.09 -27.77
C MET A 32 11.12 11.88 -28.68
N SER A 33 12.30 12.35 -28.27
CA SER A 33 13.56 12.12 -28.98
C SER A 33 14.16 10.74 -28.73
N PHE A 34 13.67 9.99 -27.74
CA PHE A 34 14.22 8.70 -27.33
C PHE A 34 13.46 7.52 -27.92
N TRP A 35 12.13 7.52 -27.81
CA TRP A 35 11.33 6.34 -28.15
C TRP A 35 11.33 5.97 -29.64
N PRO A 36 11.12 6.91 -30.59
CA PRO A 36 11.13 6.57 -32.01
C PRO A 36 12.43 5.90 -32.49
N PRO A 37 13.63 6.46 -32.26
CA PRO A 37 14.87 5.82 -32.73
C PRO A 37 15.19 4.53 -31.97
N PHE A 38 14.78 4.42 -30.70
CA PHE A 38 14.93 3.17 -29.95
C PHE A 38 14.09 2.04 -30.56
N PHE A 39 12.81 2.30 -30.86
CA PHE A 39 11.93 1.29 -31.44
C PHE A 39 12.32 0.91 -32.87
N GLU A 40 12.82 1.85 -33.66
CA GLU A 40 13.35 1.58 -34.99
C GLU A 40 14.52 0.57 -34.94
N LYS A 41 15.54 0.85 -34.12
CA LYS A 41 16.68 -0.05 -33.92
C LYS A 41 16.30 -1.37 -33.27
N TRP A 42 15.28 -1.37 -32.42
CA TRP A 42 14.72 -2.60 -31.87
C TRP A 42 14.10 -3.47 -32.96
N LYS A 43 13.29 -2.86 -33.85
CA LYS A 43 12.61 -3.55 -34.95
C LYS A 43 13.58 -4.10 -35.98
N GLU A 44 14.68 -3.40 -36.26
CA GLU A 44 15.75 -3.90 -37.14
C GLU A 44 16.37 -5.20 -36.63
N LYS A 45 16.61 -5.29 -35.31
CA LYS A 45 17.22 -6.47 -34.69
C LYS A 45 16.24 -7.58 -34.38
N TRP A 46 15.01 -7.24 -34.01
CA TRP A 46 13.94 -8.18 -33.64
C TRP A 46 12.63 -7.79 -34.32
N PRO A 47 12.50 -8.07 -35.62
CA PRO A 47 11.30 -7.73 -36.36
C PRO A 47 10.12 -8.58 -35.83
N ALA A 48 9.00 -7.91 -35.51
CA ALA A 48 7.84 -8.53 -34.89
C ALA A 48 7.24 -9.66 -35.74
N CYS A 49 7.39 -9.60 -37.06
CA CYS A 49 6.95 -10.64 -38.00
C CYS A 49 7.58 -12.01 -37.70
N VAL A 50 8.84 -12.08 -37.28
CA VAL A 50 9.51 -13.37 -36.96
C VAL A 50 8.88 -14.06 -35.74
N SER A 51 8.27 -13.30 -34.84
CA SER A 51 7.63 -13.85 -33.63
C SER A 51 6.18 -14.31 -33.84
N VAL A 52 5.46 -13.68 -34.78
CA VAL A 52 4.02 -13.91 -35.04
C VAL A 52 3.80 -14.80 -36.27
N LEU A 53 4.59 -14.60 -37.32
CA LEU A 53 4.52 -15.30 -38.60
C LEU A 53 5.75 -16.21 -38.72
N LYS A 54 5.77 -17.33 -37.99
CA LYS A 54 6.90 -18.26 -37.95
C LYS A 54 7.21 -18.93 -39.30
N ASP A 55 6.24 -18.91 -40.22
CA ASP A 55 6.26 -19.68 -41.48
C ASP A 55 6.27 -18.81 -42.75
N VAL A 56 6.40 -17.48 -42.63
CA VAL A 56 6.37 -16.56 -43.79
C VAL A 56 7.76 -15.94 -44.01
N PRO A 57 8.37 -16.08 -45.21
CA PRO A 57 9.62 -15.43 -45.55
C PRO A 57 9.52 -13.90 -45.43
N LEU A 58 10.58 -13.27 -44.91
CA LEU A 58 10.67 -11.81 -44.68
C LEU A 58 10.42 -10.96 -45.94
N ASP A 59 10.59 -11.54 -47.13
CA ASP A 59 10.53 -10.84 -48.42
C ASP A 59 9.17 -10.95 -49.14
N GLN A 60 8.16 -11.59 -48.51
CA GLN A 60 6.85 -11.76 -49.12
C GLN A 60 5.94 -10.55 -48.82
N ILE A 61 5.16 -10.11 -49.81
CA ILE A 61 4.17 -9.03 -49.64
C ILE A 61 3.12 -9.50 -48.61
N LEU A 62 3.10 -8.87 -47.44
CA LEU A 62 2.14 -9.18 -46.38
C LEU A 62 0.72 -8.80 -46.83
N THR A 63 -0.22 -9.71 -46.60
CA THR A 63 -1.65 -9.43 -46.80
C THR A 63 -2.14 -8.44 -45.73
N GLU A 64 -3.13 -7.60 -46.02
CA GLU A 64 -3.73 -6.65 -45.04
C GLU A 64 -4.00 -7.23 -43.63
N PRO A 65 -4.61 -8.42 -43.45
CA PRO A 65 -4.82 -9.00 -42.12
C PRO A 65 -3.51 -9.36 -41.41
N GLN A 66 -2.49 -9.80 -42.15
CA GLN A 66 -1.17 -10.13 -41.58
C GLN A 66 -0.43 -8.85 -41.16
N LEU A 67 -0.60 -7.75 -41.90
CA LEU A 67 -0.06 -6.44 -41.54
C LEU A 67 -0.65 -5.94 -40.21
N GLU A 68 -1.96 -6.12 -40.01
CA GLU A 68 -2.65 -5.69 -38.79
C GLU A 68 -2.20 -6.51 -37.56
N GLU A 69 -1.98 -7.82 -37.72
CA GLU A 69 -1.45 -8.67 -36.65
C GLU A 69 -0.01 -8.30 -36.26
N VAL A 70 0.85 -8.02 -37.25
CA VAL A 70 2.21 -7.55 -37.00
C VAL A 70 2.21 -6.19 -36.30
N ALA A 71 1.30 -5.27 -36.67
CA ALA A 71 1.15 -3.98 -36.01
C ALA A 71 0.73 -4.14 -34.53
N LYS A 72 -0.30 -4.96 -34.25
CA LYS A 72 -0.75 -5.27 -32.88
C LYS A 72 0.36 -5.89 -32.01
N ALA A 73 1.16 -6.77 -32.60
CA ALA A 73 2.30 -7.37 -31.92
C ALA A 73 3.39 -6.33 -31.62
N SER A 74 3.71 -5.47 -32.59
CA SER A 74 4.66 -4.37 -32.40
C SER A 74 4.24 -3.43 -31.28
N ASP A 75 2.97 -3.02 -31.25
CA ASP A 75 2.41 -2.17 -30.20
C ASP A 75 2.48 -2.81 -28.81
N THR A 76 2.21 -4.12 -28.75
CA THR A 76 2.31 -4.89 -27.50
C THR A 76 3.76 -4.94 -27.00
N ILE A 77 4.72 -5.14 -27.91
CA ILE A 77 6.16 -5.11 -27.59
C ILE A 77 6.57 -3.70 -27.13
N HIS A 78 6.17 -2.64 -27.84
CA HIS A 78 6.47 -1.26 -27.46
C HIS A 78 5.98 -0.93 -26.05
N LYS A 79 4.73 -1.30 -25.72
CA LYS A 79 4.16 -1.09 -24.38
C LYS A 79 4.96 -1.83 -23.31
N ARG A 80 5.32 -3.10 -23.57
CA ARG A 80 6.10 -3.92 -22.63
C ARG A 80 7.52 -3.39 -22.42
N LEU A 81 8.19 -2.95 -23.49
CA LEU A 81 9.52 -2.33 -23.42
C LEU A 81 9.49 -1.00 -22.68
N THR A 82 8.51 -0.15 -22.98
CA THR A 82 8.32 1.13 -22.27
C THR A 82 8.17 0.92 -20.77
N ALA A 83 7.29 -0.01 -20.37
CA ALA A 83 7.10 -0.37 -18.97
C ALA A 83 8.39 -0.92 -18.35
N LYS A 84 9.13 -1.76 -19.08
CA LYS A 84 10.39 -2.33 -18.61
C LYS A 84 11.46 -1.25 -18.38
N LEU A 85 11.74 -0.39 -19.35
CA LEU A 85 12.73 0.68 -19.19
C LEU A 85 12.33 1.64 -18.06
N ARG A 86 11.03 1.96 -17.93
CA ARG A 86 10.53 2.77 -16.81
C ARG A 86 10.74 2.10 -15.45
N ASN A 87 10.59 0.78 -15.37
CA ASN A 87 10.80 0.04 -14.12
C ASN A 87 12.29 -0.18 -13.80
N ASP A 88 13.11 -0.46 -14.82
CA ASP A 88 14.52 -0.78 -14.66
C ASP A 88 15.37 0.49 -14.45
N PHE A 89 15.03 1.59 -15.14
CA PHE A 89 15.81 2.84 -15.15
C PHE A 89 15.06 4.03 -14.54
N GLY A 90 13.72 4.01 -14.53
CA GLY A 90 12.89 5.14 -14.12
C GLY A 90 12.69 5.28 -12.61
N ASN A 91 12.71 4.18 -11.86
CA ASN A 91 12.55 4.21 -10.41
C ASN A 91 13.74 3.49 -9.76
N SER A 92 14.40 4.13 -8.79
CA SER A 92 15.31 3.35 -7.95
C SER A 92 14.50 2.24 -7.28
N LYS A 93 15.05 1.02 -7.18
CA LYS A 93 14.40 -0.08 -6.44
C LYS A 93 13.99 0.36 -5.03
N VAL A 94 14.68 1.36 -4.48
CA VAL A 94 14.39 2.06 -3.23
C VAL A 94 13.09 2.87 -3.32
N GLY A 95 12.89 3.69 -4.36
CA GLY A 95 11.65 4.47 -4.56
C GLY A 95 10.40 3.61 -4.79
N CYS A 96 10.52 2.51 -5.53
CA CYS A 96 9.42 1.55 -5.67
C CYS A 96 9.08 0.87 -4.34
N ARG A 97 10.08 0.48 -3.54
CA ARG A 97 9.87 -0.10 -2.21
C ARG A 97 9.31 0.92 -1.22
N ALA A 98 9.78 2.16 -1.28
CA ALA A 98 9.28 3.26 -0.46
C ALA A 98 7.82 3.59 -0.79
N ASN A 99 7.43 3.61 -2.07
CA ASN A 99 6.03 3.84 -2.46
C ASN A 99 5.12 2.66 -2.08
N ALA A 100 5.62 1.42 -2.16
CA ALA A 100 4.87 0.22 -1.75
C ALA A 100 4.72 0.10 -0.22
N ALA A 101 5.76 0.44 0.55
CA ALA A 101 5.78 0.34 2.01
C ALA A 101 5.20 1.58 2.71
N GLY A 102 5.48 2.78 2.20
CA GLY A 102 5.08 4.06 2.79
C GLY A 102 3.57 4.24 2.84
N ASN A 103 2.85 3.78 1.80
CA ASN A 103 1.40 3.89 1.77
C ASN A 103 0.66 2.86 2.63
N THR A 104 1.31 1.79 3.10
CA THR A 104 0.63 0.75 3.91
C THR A 104 0.99 0.77 5.38
N ILE A 105 2.21 1.16 5.76
CA ILE A 105 2.61 1.16 7.18
C ILE A 105 2.11 2.43 7.86
N VAL A 106 2.36 3.60 7.25
CA VAL A 106 1.91 4.88 7.80
C VAL A 106 0.39 4.99 7.78
N SER A 107 -0.26 4.53 6.70
CA SER A 107 -1.73 4.51 6.67
C SER A 107 -2.35 3.52 7.66
N LYS A 108 -1.67 2.42 7.99
CA LYS A 108 -2.10 1.49 9.06
C LYS A 108 -1.91 2.10 10.44
N LEU A 109 -0.76 2.70 10.73
CA LEU A 109 -0.51 3.39 11.99
C LEU A 109 -1.53 4.52 12.19
N ILE A 110 -1.71 5.39 11.20
CA ILE A 110 -2.71 6.45 11.26
C ILE A 110 -4.12 5.87 11.34
N SER A 111 -4.44 4.79 10.62
CA SER A 111 -5.77 4.16 10.76
C SER A 111 -5.97 3.57 12.13
N ASP A 112 -4.99 2.88 12.71
CA ASP A 112 -5.13 2.23 14.01
C ASP A 112 -5.25 3.26 15.16
N ILE A 113 -4.72 4.46 14.95
CA ILE A 113 -4.73 5.57 15.91
C ILE A 113 -5.98 6.44 15.75
N VAL A 114 -6.30 6.87 14.51
CA VAL A 114 -7.42 7.78 14.22
C VAL A 114 -8.75 7.03 14.07
N LYS A 115 -8.69 5.79 13.57
CA LYS A 115 -9.85 4.89 13.46
C LYS A 115 -9.60 3.69 14.37
N SER A 116 -9.97 3.83 15.64
CA SER A 116 -10.16 2.69 16.54
C SER A 116 -11.10 1.62 15.97
N GLU A 117 -11.84 1.92 14.90
CA GLU A 117 -12.55 0.95 14.07
C GLU A 117 -11.59 -0.10 13.50
N LYS A 118 -11.38 -1.18 14.27
CA LYS A 118 -10.90 -2.46 13.75
C LYS A 118 -11.66 -2.72 12.46
N LYS A 119 -10.94 -2.80 11.32
CA LYS A 119 -11.55 -3.04 10.01
C LYS A 119 -12.59 -4.14 10.16
N ARG A 120 -13.84 -3.78 9.88
CA ARG A 120 -15.02 -4.63 10.03
C ARG A 120 -14.77 -5.97 9.34
N SER A 121 -14.34 -6.98 10.08
CA SER A 121 -14.22 -8.33 9.53
C SER A 121 -15.61 -8.82 9.13
N ARG A 122 -15.76 -9.50 8.01
CA ARG A 122 -17.09 -9.98 7.58
C ARG A 122 -17.67 -10.91 8.67
N PRO A 123 -19.00 -10.86 8.93
CA PRO A 123 -19.59 -11.80 9.87
C PRO A 123 -19.31 -13.22 9.40
N LEU A 124 -19.01 -14.11 10.35
CA LEU A 124 -18.71 -15.51 10.04
C LEU A 124 -19.98 -16.18 9.48
N LYS A 125 -19.78 -17.02 8.47
CA LYS A 125 -20.86 -17.86 7.93
C LYS A 125 -21.16 -19.01 8.89
N ALA A 126 -22.36 -19.59 8.82
CA ALA A 126 -22.74 -20.74 9.65
C ALA A 126 -21.73 -21.90 9.56
N THR A 127 -21.22 -22.19 8.36
CA THR A 127 -20.18 -23.22 8.16
C THR A 127 -18.85 -22.87 8.83
N GLU A 128 -18.50 -21.59 8.93
CA GLU A 128 -17.28 -21.12 9.59
C GLU A 128 -17.44 -21.14 11.12
N VAL A 129 -18.64 -20.81 11.63
CA VAL A 129 -18.99 -20.95 13.06
C VAL A 129 -18.99 -22.43 13.46
N TYR A 130 -19.57 -23.31 12.63
CA TYR A 130 -19.51 -24.75 12.81
C TYR A 130 -18.07 -25.26 12.83
N ALA A 131 -17.23 -24.85 11.87
CA ALA A 131 -15.81 -25.20 11.88
C ALA A 131 -15.15 -24.74 13.18
N LYS A 132 -15.37 -23.49 13.60
CA LYS A 132 -14.76 -22.96 14.83
C LYS A 132 -15.09 -23.80 16.07
N LYS A 133 -16.31 -24.35 16.16
CA LYS A 133 -16.79 -25.13 17.32
C LYS A 133 -16.50 -26.63 17.24
N TYR A 134 -16.64 -27.24 16.05
CA TYR A 134 -16.61 -28.70 15.88
C TYR A 134 -15.46 -29.22 15.01
N TYR A 135 -14.55 -28.36 14.55
CA TYR A 135 -13.47 -28.79 13.65
C TYR A 135 -12.63 -29.92 14.25
N LEU A 136 -12.17 -29.79 15.50
CA LEU A 136 -11.32 -30.80 16.13
C LEU A 136 -12.01 -32.15 16.32
N LEU A 137 -13.31 -32.14 16.63
CA LEU A 137 -14.06 -33.35 16.97
C LEU A 137 -14.62 -34.06 15.73
N ARG A 138 -15.09 -33.32 14.73
CA ARG A 138 -15.88 -33.88 13.61
C ARG A 138 -15.18 -33.79 12.26
N VAL A 139 -14.49 -32.69 11.98
CA VAL A 139 -13.90 -32.43 10.64
C VAL A 139 -12.45 -32.91 10.55
N GLN A 140 -11.66 -32.72 11.60
CA GLN A 140 -10.24 -33.06 11.63
C GLN A 140 -9.96 -34.55 11.42
N PRO A 141 -10.73 -35.51 11.99
CA PRO A 141 -10.51 -36.93 11.74
C PRO A 141 -10.63 -37.29 10.25
N ALA A 142 -11.72 -36.88 9.60
CA ALA A 142 -11.97 -37.12 8.17
C ALA A 142 -10.92 -36.44 7.28
N VAL A 143 -10.46 -35.24 7.64
CA VAL A 143 -9.38 -34.54 6.92
C VAL A 143 -8.05 -35.28 7.04
N LYS A 144 -7.72 -35.81 8.23
CA LYS A 144 -6.48 -36.57 8.44
C LYS A 144 -6.50 -37.88 7.67
N GLU A 145 -7.63 -38.58 7.66
CA GLU A 145 -7.81 -39.82 6.89
C GLU A 145 -7.62 -39.59 5.39
N GLU A 146 -8.29 -38.59 4.80
CA GLU A 146 -8.17 -38.28 3.37
C GLU A 146 -6.75 -37.78 3.00
N LEU A 147 -6.11 -37.01 3.88
CA LEU A 147 -4.72 -36.57 3.66
C LEU A 147 -3.71 -37.71 3.79
N ASN A 148 -3.93 -38.70 4.65
CA ASN A 148 -3.06 -39.87 4.76
C ASN A 148 -3.25 -40.78 3.54
N ALA A 149 -4.49 -41.03 3.12
CA ALA A 149 -4.78 -41.81 1.91
C ALA A 149 -4.15 -41.20 0.64
N MET A 150 -4.06 -39.86 0.55
CA MET A 150 -3.38 -39.18 -0.56
C MET A 150 -1.85 -39.24 -0.50
N LYS A 151 -1.25 -39.38 0.69
CA LYS A 151 0.21 -39.53 0.83
C LYS A 151 0.68 -40.90 0.38
N ASP A 152 -0.15 -41.93 0.56
CA ASP A 152 0.18 -43.32 0.24
C ASP A 152 -0.01 -43.63 -1.26
N ALA A 153 -0.54 -42.69 -2.06
CA ALA A 153 -0.75 -42.85 -3.50
C ALA A 153 0.53 -42.55 -4.33
N PRO A 154 0.89 -43.39 -5.31
CA PRO A 154 2.05 -43.15 -6.18
C PRO A 154 1.80 -41.95 -7.09
N GLY A 155 2.61 -40.89 -6.93
CA GLY A 155 2.47 -39.61 -7.66
C GLY A 155 1.89 -38.44 -6.84
N ALA A 156 1.86 -38.56 -5.51
CA ALA A 156 1.24 -37.60 -4.60
C ALA A 156 1.68 -36.14 -4.83
N PRO A 157 0.74 -35.22 -5.13
CA PRO A 157 1.04 -33.79 -5.21
C PRO A 157 1.36 -33.21 -3.83
N GLU A 158 2.12 -32.09 -3.79
CA GLU A 158 2.55 -31.47 -2.54
C GLU A 158 1.39 -31.26 -1.54
N PRO A 159 1.46 -31.83 -0.33
CA PRO A 159 0.33 -31.89 0.60
C PRO A 159 -0.20 -30.51 1.02
N LYS A 160 0.67 -29.48 1.00
CA LYS A 160 0.28 -28.11 1.35
C LYS A 160 -0.70 -27.47 0.35
N LYS A 161 -0.64 -27.83 -0.94
CA LYS A 161 -1.52 -27.23 -1.97
C LYS A 161 -2.94 -27.78 -1.91
N TRP A 162 -3.10 -29.03 -1.49
CA TRP A 162 -4.38 -29.74 -1.49
C TRP A 162 -5.07 -29.77 -0.12
N ALA A 163 -4.34 -29.61 0.98
CA ALA A 163 -4.90 -29.63 2.33
C ALA A 163 -6.09 -28.68 2.53
N MET A 164 -6.02 -27.46 1.97
CA MET A 164 -7.12 -26.50 2.09
C MET A 164 -8.37 -26.95 1.31
N GLN A 165 -8.20 -27.62 0.17
CA GLN A 165 -9.31 -28.15 -0.61
C GLN A 165 -9.98 -29.32 0.10
N VAL A 166 -9.18 -30.24 0.66
CA VAL A 166 -9.64 -31.37 1.48
C VAL A 166 -10.43 -30.85 2.70
N VAL A 167 -9.89 -29.86 3.42
CA VAL A 167 -10.59 -29.23 4.55
C VAL A 167 -11.94 -28.65 4.13
N ARG A 168 -12.00 -27.91 3.03
CA ARG A 168 -13.27 -27.32 2.55
C ARG A 168 -14.29 -28.38 2.13
N LYS A 169 -13.83 -29.45 1.46
CA LYS A 169 -14.67 -30.57 1.03
C LYS A 169 -15.25 -31.32 2.23
N GLN A 170 -14.40 -31.69 3.19
CA GLN A 170 -14.83 -32.41 4.38
C GLN A 170 -15.69 -31.56 5.30
N LEU A 171 -15.36 -30.29 5.49
CA LEU A 171 -16.20 -29.36 6.25
C LEU A 171 -17.61 -29.26 5.67
N LYS A 172 -17.73 -29.20 4.33
CA LYS A 172 -19.03 -29.18 3.66
C LYS A 172 -19.78 -30.50 3.83
N SER A 173 -19.11 -31.63 3.64
CA SER A 173 -19.69 -32.97 3.82
C SER A 173 -20.21 -33.18 5.25
N CYS A 174 -19.41 -32.81 6.26
CA CYS A 174 -19.81 -32.91 7.66
C CYS A 174 -21.00 -31.99 7.97
N TRP A 175 -21.01 -30.76 7.45
CA TRP A 175 -22.12 -29.83 7.65
C TRP A 175 -23.42 -30.32 6.99
N ASP A 176 -23.35 -30.85 5.76
CA ASP A 176 -24.53 -31.30 5.03
C ASP A 176 -25.18 -32.51 5.73
N ASN A 177 -24.36 -33.45 6.24
CA ASN A 177 -24.80 -34.66 6.96
C ASN A 177 -25.13 -34.44 8.45
N GLU A 178 -24.96 -33.22 8.96
CA GLU A 178 -25.19 -32.93 10.37
C GLU A 178 -26.67 -32.92 10.74
N THR A 179 -26.96 -33.25 12.01
CA THR A 179 -28.32 -33.23 12.56
C THR A 179 -28.93 -31.83 12.53
N VAL A 180 -30.26 -31.77 12.42
CA VAL A 180 -31.02 -30.51 12.40
C VAL A 180 -30.78 -29.70 13.68
N GLU A 181 -30.69 -30.38 14.83
CA GLU A 181 -30.43 -29.77 16.14
C GLU A 181 -29.11 -28.98 16.19
N VAL A 182 -28.03 -29.53 15.63
CA VAL A 182 -26.72 -28.86 15.61
C VAL A 182 -26.71 -27.72 14.59
N LYS A 183 -27.46 -27.86 13.48
CA LYS A 183 -27.63 -26.76 12.52
C LYS A 183 -28.37 -25.58 13.15
N GLU A 184 -29.41 -25.84 13.93
CA GLU A 184 -30.16 -24.83 14.69
C GLU A 184 -29.33 -24.18 15.80
N GLU A 185 -28.51 -24.97 16.52
CA GLU A 185 -27.59 -24.42 17.51
C GLU A 185 -26.56 -23.46 16.87
N VAL A 186 -26.02 -23.83 15.71
CA VAL A 186 -25.05 -23.00 14.99
C VAL A 186 -25.70 -21.75 14.39
N THR A 187 -26.93 -21.81 13.87
CA THR A 187 -27.62 -20.62 13.37
C THR A 187 -27.93 -19.64 14.50
N LYS A 188 -28.31 -20.15 15.68
CA LYS A 188 -28.50 -19.32 16.88
C LYS A 188 -27.20 -18.61 17.29
N LEU A 189 -26.07 -19.32 17.29
CA LEU A 189 -24.76 -18.72 17.58
C LEU A 189 -24.35 -17.65 16.55
N VAL A 190 -24.65 -17.87 15.26
CA VAL A 190 -24.40 -16.85 14.21
C VAL A 190 -25.21 -15.58 14.50
N GLN A 191 -26.46 -15.74 14.93
CA GLN A 191 -27.34 -14.62 15.26
C GLN A 191 -26.85 -13.88 16.52
N GLU A 192 -26.47 -14.59 17.57
CA GLU A 192 -25.89 -13.99 18.79
C GLU A 192 -24.60 -13.21 18.48
N MET A 193 -23.68 -13.79 17.69
CA MET A 193 -22.46 -13.10 17.26
C MET A 193 -22.72 -11.87 16.38
N LYS A 194 -23.85 -11.87 15.65
CA LYS A 194 -24.26 -10.71 14.85
C LYS A 194 -24.82 -9.61 15.75
N GLU A 195 -25.63 -9.97 16.74
CA GLU A 195 -26.24 -9.02 17.70
C GLU A 195 -25.21 -8.41 18.64
N GLU A 196 -24.25 -9.19 19.18
CA GLU A 196 -23.14 -8.65 19.96
C GLU A 196 -22.34 -7.61 19.15
N ARG A 197 -22.11 -7.89 17.87
CA ARG A 197 -21.43 -6.96 16.98
C ARG A 197 -22.23 -5.68 16.75
N GLU A 198 -23.54 -5.78 16.56
CA GLU A 198 -24.40 -4.60 16.40
C GLU A 198 -24.41 -3.74 17.67
N LYS A 199 -24.31 -4.36 18.85
CA LYS A 199 -24.19 -3.66 20.13
C LYS A 199 -22.84 -2.96 20.28
N ASP A 200 -21.73 -3.62 19.94
CA ASP A 200 -20.38 -3.02 19.93
C ASP A 200 -20.33 -1.79 19.00
N VAL A 201 -20.97 -1.89 17.82
CA VAL A 201 -21.06 -0.77 16.86
C VAL A 201 -21.82 0.43 17.42
N SER A 202 -22.81 0.21 18.29
CA SER A 202 -23.54 1.33 18.90
C SER A 202 -22.74 2.06 19.98
N HIS A 203 -21.80 1.37 20.64
CA HIS A 203 -20.92 1.96 21.66
C HIS A 203 -19.61 2.56 21.10
N GLU A 204 -19.08 2.07 19.98
CA GLU A 204 -17.80 2.54 19.42
C GLU A 204 -17.89 3.84 18.62
N ARG A 205 -19.07 4.36 18.31
CA ARG A 205 -19.22 5.68 17.65
C ARG A 205 -19.12 6.85 18.64
N LYS A 206 -18.16 6.80 19.56
CA LYS A 206 -17.68 8.03 20.20
C LYS A 206 -16.82 8.74 19.17
N GLU A 207 -17.38 9.80 18.58
CA GLU A 207 -16.56 10.80 17.88
C GLU A 207 -15.45 11.22 18.85
N LEU A 208 -14.22 10.79 18.57
CA LEU A 208 -13.06 11.28 19.30
C LEU A 208 -13.04 12.80 19.08
N SER A 209 -13.03 13.57 20.16
CA SER A 209 -12.93 15.02 20.07
C SER A 209 -11.67 15.37 19.29
N LYS A 210 -11.78 16.32 18.35
CA LYS A 210 -10.67 16.75 17.49
C LYS A 210 -9.39 17.05 18.29
N ASP A 211 -9.54 17.65 19.46
CA ASP A 211 -8.44 17.97 20.38
C ASP A 211 -7.62 16.73 20.80
N LEU A 212 -8.30 15.60 21.01
CA LEU A 212 -7.65 14.34 21.38
C LEU A 212 -6.88 13.76 20.18
N ILE A 213 -7.39 13.95 18.97
CA ILE A 213 -6.71 13.54 17.74
C ILE A 213 -5.46 14.38 17.52
N VAL A 214 -5.55 15.70 17.74
CA VAL A 214 -4.42 16.63 17.61
C VAL A 214 -3.34 16.32 18.64
N SER A 215 -3.71 16.11 19.92
CA SER A 215 -2.73 15.77 20.95
C SER A 215 -2.02 14.44 20.67
N HIS A 216 -2.78 13.40 20.28
CA HIS A 216 -2.21 12.11 19.90
C HIS A 216 -1.30 12.25 18.67
N LEU A 217 -1.67 13.09 17.69
CA LEU A 217 -0.85 13.33 16.51
C LEU A 217 0.51 13.91 16.89
N THR A 218 0.56 14.90 17.79
CA THR A 218 1.82 15.49 18.24
C THR A 218 2.71 14.46 18.93
N GLU A 219 2.14 13.58 19.78
CA GLU A 219 2.88 12.49 20.43
C GLU A 219 3.48 11.51 19.40
N ILE A 220 2.70 11.12 18.40
CA ILE A 220 3.15 10.18 17.35
C ILE A 220 4.26 10.78 16.51
N LEU A 221 4.10 12.03 16.09
CA LEU A 221 5.13 12.74 15.33
C LEU A 221 6.41 12.85 16.17
N SER A 222 6.28 13.14 17.46
CA SER A 222 7.42 13.18 18.39
C SER A 222 8.15 11.84 18.45
N MET A 223 7.42 10.73 18.67
CA MET A 223 8.01 9.39 18.68
C MET A 223 8.70 9.04 17.35
N PHE A 224 8.01 9.26 16.23
CA PHE A 224 8.52 8.92 14.90
C PHE A 224 9.79 9.70 14.55
N PHE A 225 9.79 11.02 14.75
CA PHE A 225 10.95 11.86 14.46
C PHE A 225 12.09 11.63 15.45
N THR A 226 11.82 11.24 16.70
CA THR A 226 12.86 10.87 17.68
C THR A 226 13.61 9.62 17.25
N GLU A 227 12.89 8.59 16.80
CA GLU A 227 13.51 7.38 16.26
C GLU A 227 14.35 7.68 15.01
N LEU A 228 13.82 8.51 14.10
CA LEU A 228 14.57 8.95 12.92
C LEU A 228 15.82 9.75 13.28
N HIS A 229 15.72 10.67 14.24
CA HIS A 229 16.84 11.46 14.73
C HIS A 229 17.94 10.54 15.28
N THR A 230 17.56 9.57 16.10
CA THR A 230 18.50 8.60 16.70
C THR A 230 19.17 7.73 15.64
N ALA A 231 18.43 7.29 14.62
CA ALA A 231 18.96 6.41 13.58
C ALA A 231 19.83 7.14 12.54
N THR A 232 19.50 8.40 12.22
CA THR A 232 20.11 9.12 11.08
C THR A 232 20.98 10.31 11.48
N GLY A 233 20.85 10.80 12.72
CA GLY A 233 21.44 12.05 13.18
C GLY A 233 20.75 13.31 12.64
N TRP A 234 19.65 13.18 11.89
CA TRP A 234 18.94 14.32 11.32
C TRP A 234 18.15 15.08 12.38
N THR A 235 18.06 16.39 12.25
CA THR A 235 17.18 17.23 13.07
C THR A 235 15.92 17.55 12.30
N PHE A 236 14.79 17.66 13.02
CA PHE A 236 13.49 17.88 12.42
C PHE A 236 12.79 19.08 13.06
N SER A 237 12.08 19.85 12.24
CA SER A 237 11.21 20.93 12.68
C SER A 237 9.91 20.83 11.92
N VAL A 238 8.80 20.75 12.64
CA VAL A 238 7.46 20.61 12.07
C VAL A 238 6.61 21.78 12.57
N LEU A 239 5.94 22.45 11.64
CA LEU A 239 4.96 23.49 11.92
C LEU A 239 3.58 22.96 11.52
N LEU A 240 2.60 23.14 12.40
CA LEU A 240 1.24 22.64 12.26
C LEU A 240 0.29 23.82 12.51
N GLY A 241 -0.69 24.02 11.62
CA GLY A 241 -1.77 24.99 11.83
C GLY A 241 -3.12 24.28 11.76
N ASP A 242 -3.99 24.54 12.74
CA ASP A 242 -5.34 23.96 12.80
C ASP A 242 -6.34 24.98 13.40
N PRO A 243 -7.57 25.07 12.88
CA PRO A 243 -8.63 25.84 13.53
C PRO A 243 -9.07 25.14 14.83
N ASP A 244 -8.86 25.79 15.97
CA ASP A 244 -9.24 25.27 17.28
C ASP A 244 -10.77 25.30 17.45
N PRO A 245 -11.45 24.13 17.51
CA PRO A 245 -12.90 24.08 17.62
C PRO A 245 -13.42 24.63 18.97
N MET A 246 -12.60 24.61 20.03
CA MET A 246 -12.97 25.14 21.35
C MET A 246 -12.87 26.67 21.39
N ASN A 247 -11.97 27.25 20.60
CA ASN A 247 -11.79 28.70 20.50
C ASN A 247 -12.55 29.31 19.31
N ALA A 248 -13.77 28.84 19.05
CA ALA A 248 -14.65 29.32 17.99
C ALA A 248 -14.02 29.23 16.57
N GLY A 249 -13.17 28.23 16.35
CA GLY A 249 -12.48 28.03 15.07
C GLY A 249 -11.34 29.03 14.83
N LYS A 250 -10.85 29.70 15.88
CA LYS A 250 -9.63 30.50 15.80
C LYS A 250 -8.47 29.63 15.37
N LEU A 251 -7.68 30.15 14.45
CA LEU A 251 -6.48 29.47 14.00
C LEU A 251 -5.48 29.37 15.16
N ASP A 252 -5.00 28.17 15.41
CA ASP A 252 -3.89 27.90 16.33
C ASP A 252 -2.73 27.33 15.52
N VAL A 253 -1.50 27.66 15.93
CA VAL A 253 -0.27 27.18 15.30
C VAL A 253 0.63 26.59 16.36
N SER A 254 1.04 25.35 16.13
CA SER A 254 1.95 24.59 17.00
C SER A 254 3.23 24.23 16.26
N SER A 255 4.34 24.20 16.99
CA SER A 255 5.63 23.74 16.47
C SER A 255 6.17 22.54 17.26
N LEU A 256 6.81 21.61 16.56
CA LEU A 256 7.52 20.46 17.13
C LEU A 256 8.96 20.45 16.60
N HIS A 257 9.93 20.43 17.51
CA HIS A 257 11.35 20.42 17.16
C HIS A 257 12.04 19.22 17.80
N ILE A 258 12.68 18.39 16.98
CA ILE A 258 13.43 17.21 17.39
C ILE A 258 14.90 17.37 17.01
N GLY A 259 15.76 17.12 17.99
CA GLY A 259 17.20 17.31 17.92
C GLY A 259 17.64 18.62 18.58
N THR A 260 18.91 18.63 19.00
CA THR A 260 19.53 19.74 19.73
C THR A 260 20.86 20.12 19.12
N THR A 261 21.26 21.37 19.29
CA THR A 261 22.62 21.81 18.96
C THR A 261 23.64 21.18 19.92
N THR A 262 24.94 21.39 19.66
CA THR A 262 26.02 20.99 20.57
C THR A 262 25.89 21.59 21.97
N LEU A 263 25.17 22.72 22.09
CA LEU A 263 24.87 23.40 23.35
C LEU A 263 23.54 22.94 23.97
N GLY A 264 22.85 21.96 23.38
CA GLY A 264 21.58 21.44 23.87
C GLY A 264 20.35 22.25 23.46
N ASN A 265 20.51 23.33 22.68
CA ASN A 265 19.39 24.19 22.29
C ASN A 265 18.56 23.54 21.17
N ARG A 266 17.23 23.63 21.27
CA ARG A 266 16.30 23.29 20.17
C ARG A 266 16.25 24.41 19.12
N PHE A 267 15.66 24.15 17.96
CA PHE A 267 15.63 25.13 16.86
C PHE A 267 15.00 26.46 17.25
N ASN A 268 13.84 26.44 17.93
CA ASN A 268 13.16 27.64 18.42
C ASN A 268 13.96 28.42 19.48
N GLN A 269 14.85 27.75 20.22
CA GLN A 269 15.72 28.39 21.22
C GLN A 269 17.00 28.93 20.58
N ALA A 270 17.50 28.26 19.55
CA ALA A 270 18.70 28.65 18.82
C ALA A 270 18.47 29.80 17.83
N PHE A 271 17.22 29.98 17.37
CA PHE A 271 16.84 31.02 16.42
C PHE A 271 16.21 32.22 17.15
N PRO A 272 16.88 33.39 17.19
CA PRO A 272 16.32 34.59 17.79
C PRO A 272 15.00 34.98 17.10
N ASN A 273 14.02 35.44 17.88
CA ASN A 273 12.72 35.88 17.36
C ASN A 273 12.00 34.82 16.52
N PHE A 274 12.19 33.53 16.83
CA PHE A 274 11.51 32.43 16.16
C PHE A 274 9.99 32.66 16.09
N GLU A 275 9.39 33.12 17.19
CA GLU A 275 7.96 33.40 17.28
C GLU A 275 7.53 34.45 16.26
N GLU A 276 8.17 35.62 16.27
CA GLU A 276 7.79 36.74 15.41
C GLU A 276 8.14 36.50 13.94
N SER A 277 9.25 35.81 13.66
CA SER A 277 9.77 35.68 12.29
C SER A 277 9.19 34.46 11.57
N ILE A 278 9.04 33.33 12.27
CA ILE A 278 8.67 32.05 11.66
C ILE A 278 7.22 31.71 11.97
N MET A 279 6.81 31.78 13.24
CA MET A 279 5.45 31.38 13.62
C MET A 279 4.39 32.33 13.08
N VAL A 280 4.63 33.65 13.10
CA VAL A 280 3.73 34.63 12.48
C VAL A 280 3.63 34.42 10.97
N SER A 281 4.76 34.28 10.27
CA SER A 281 4.77 34.04 8.82
C SER A 281 4.01 32.75 8.46
N TYR A 282 4.15 31.70 9.26
CA TYR A 282 3.43 30.45 9.06
C TYR A 282 1.94 30.58 9.42
N PHE A 283 1.59 31.34 10.46
CA PHE A 283 0.21 31.66 10.81
C PHE A 283 -0.49 32.42 9.67
N GLU A 284 0.16 33.42 9.09
CA GLU A 284 -0.36 34.13 7.92
C GLU A 284 -0.63 33.15 6.78
N PHE A 285 0.33 32.30 6.44
CA PHE A 285 0.13 31.24 5.46
C PHE A 285 -1.06 30.32 5.80
N ALA A 286 -1.14 29.85 7.04
CA ALA A 286 -2.22 28.95 7.48
C ALA A 286 -3.59 29.66 7.45
N SER A 287 -3.66 30.95 7.75
CA SER A 287 -4.89 31.74 7.65
C SER A 287 -5.43 31.81 6.22
N TRP A 288 -4.54 31.79 5.22
CA TRP A 288 -4.93 31.75 3.81
C TRP A 288 -5.41 30.35 3.42
N ALA A 289 -4.83 29.30 4.01
CA ALA A 289 -5.25 27.92 3.80
C ALA A 289 -6.63 27.62 4.41
N PHE A 290 -7.00 28.28 5.51
CA PHE A 290 -8.26 28.06 6.25
C PHE A 290 -9.28 29.21 6.09
N HIS A 291 -9.30 29.86 4.91
CA HIS A 291 -10.04 31.09 4.60
C HIS A 291 -11.56 31.10 4.94
N GLU A 292 -12.17 29.96 5.24
CA GLU A 292 -13.57 29.83 5.68
C GLU A 292 -13.81 30.18 7.17
N TRP A 293 -12.75 30.31 8.00
CA TRP A 293 -12.87 30.44 9.46
C TRP A 293 -12.43 31.82 10.03
N SER A 294 -12.03 32.77 9.19
CA SER A 294 -11.20 33.93 9.57
C SER A 294 -11.93 35.18 10.09
N ASN A 295 -13.18 35.10 10.59
CA ASN A 295 -13.91 36.29 11.07
C ASN A 295 -13.76 36.60 12.58
N GLY A 296 -12.80 36.00 13.30
CA GLY A 296 -12.60 36.27 14.73
C GLY A 296 -11.14 36.25 15.17
N PHE A 297 -10.49 37.42 15.24
CA PHE A 297 -9.13 37.57 15.76
C PHE A 297 -9.06 37.31 17.29
N CYS A 298 -8.19 36.39 17.74
CA CYS A 298 -7.59 36.43 19.08
C CYS A 298 -6.36 35.49 19.11
N PHE A 299 -5.22 36.03 19.56
CA PHE A 299 -3.94 35.33 19.70
C PHE A 299 -3.91 34.53 21.01
N CYS A 300 -3.66 33.22 20.94
CA CYS A 300 -3.33 32.39 22.10
C CYS A 300 -2.20 31.42 21.71
N PHE A 301 -1.04 31.52 22.36
CA PHE A 301 0.05 30.55 22.19
C PHE A 301 -0.01 29.48 23.27
N LYS A 302 -0.04 28.20 22.88
CA LYS A 302 0.23 27.06 23.77
C LYS A 302 1.59 26.46 23.46
N LEU A 303 2.55 26.69 24.36
CA LEU A 303 3.82 25.96 24.39
C LEU A 303 3.59 24.61 25.08
N THR A 304 3.43 23.54 24.31
CA THR A 304 3.37 22.18 24.88
C THR A 304 4.79 21.73 25.23
N THR A 305 5.19 21.95 26.48
CA THR A 305 6.42 21.38 27.04
C THR A 305 6.11 19.98 27.54
N MET A 306 6.40 18.95 26.75
CA MET A 306 6.43 17.57 27.25
C MET A 306 7.80 17.30 27.87
N TYR A 307 7.79 16.95 29.15
CA TYR A 307 8.92 16.40 29.91
C TYR A 307 9.08 14.91 29.63
#